data_AF-U2RDT8-F1
#
_entry.id   AF-U2RDT8-F1
#
_cell.length_a   1.000
_cell.length_b   1.000
_cell.length_c   1.000
_cell.angle_alpha   90.00
_cell.angle_beta   90.00
_cell.angle_gamma   90.00
#
_symmetry.space_group_name_H-M   'P 1'
#
loop_
_entity.id
_entity.type
_entity.pdbx_description
1 polymer ?
#
loop_
_entity_poly.entity_id
_entity_poly.type
_entity_poly.pdbx_seq_one_letter_code
_entity_poly.pdbx_strand_id
1 'polypeptide(L)'
;AAGFTIGIKNLELFKEKINKFAKTKLKEEDFVKIIEIDKQIPIQKVSYEFFQVIELLKPFGFGNPMPTFRTNNVLFENIKFIGENKNHIMFDIKQKGFFSRNAVWFNSGEYFKELNENLFYDIVYKLKTEMFQDRYYTKVYIEDVKVSQLKDDTLSYYHSLFNTSFPMKSIFYTNIELDLEKKITMKMEFDQVSLFQGRKFIGRLDYSISNLLILLNQYYNWNFTVKIEDVKQTASHSIVNILVKKDYSFKCYDHTQVGIFKKIKEFLIGEMEYNSQTKSLLSQFFRQNKNLIIKNIFNEEEKYKYKMSNFENFLLTIGIYYKKMTNKKSQIIINSEKKSVFNNFIKSYFDINEEYLENDYPFTLFYNYKNTQELENIIKSYFSMQNEIGYETIENIQNFEINENFETEEDLKLLEYKKIEEIELKNNQAENPNENYVKIGEDNQEKNQNVENTKNLSESKTEDENKSKEVEKRFCVIVNSEDFMIKTEKLDKSNIKELNIQIEVPENIVFLQDSTKKERKNAKNIFLEYLPIEKKIKLKKLLEDGEKIFSDYSVNEIL
;
A
#
# COMPACT_ATOMS: atom_id res chain seq x y z
N ALA A 1 -9.08 -33.24 39.43
CA ALA A 1 -9.09 -34.71 39.57
C ALA A 1 -9.07 -35.07 41.05
N ALA A 2 -9.77 -36.13 41.45
CA ALA A 2 -9.77 -36.63 42.83
C ALA A 2 -9.68 -38.15 42.82
N GLY A 3 -9.05 -38.73 43.84
CA GLY A 3 -9.01 -40.18 44.08
C GLY A 3 -9.58 -40.49 45.46
N PHE A 4 -10.26 -41.62 45.60
CA PHE A 4 -10.78 -42.11 46.88
C PHE A 4 -10.81 -43.65 46.88
N THR A 5 -10.87 -44.24 48.08
CA THR A 5 -10.98 -45.70 48.27
C THR A 5 -12.38 -46.05 48.79
N ILE A 6 -12.96 -47.13 48.29
CA ILE A 6 -14.29 -47.61 48.71
C ILE A 6 -14.31 -49.14 48.74
N GLY A 7 -15.00 -49.73 49.74
CA GLY A 7 -15.23 -51.17 49.76
C GLY A 7 -16.16 -51.60 48.63
N ILE A 8 -15.83 -52.70 47.93
CA ILE A 8 -16.49 -53.10 46.67
C ILE A 8 -18.02 -53.29 46.81
N LYS A 9 -18.48 -53.73 48.00
CA LYS A 9 -19.90 -53.87 48.33
C LYS A 9 -20.70 -52.56 48.26
N ASN A 10 -20.04 -51.39 48.34
CA ASN A 10 -20.67 -50.08 48.32
C ASN A 10 -20.66 -49.43 46.92
N LEU A 11 -20.13 -50.10 45.90
CA LEU A 11 -19.98 -49.53 44.56
C LEU A 11 -21.32 -49.14 43.94
N GLU A 12 -22.32 -50.01 44.02
CA GLU A 12 -23.65 -49.72 43.45
C GLU A 12 -24.34 -48.55 44.17
N LEU A 13 -24.29 -48.54 45.50
CA LEU A 13 -24.83 -47.44 46.29
C LEU A 13 -24.13 -46.11 45.99
N PHE A 14 -22.81 -46.14 45.77
CA PHE A 14 -22.05 -44.96 45.37
C PHE A 14 -22.49 -44.47 43.99
N LYS A 15 -22.62 -45.36 43.00
CA LYS A 15 -23.07 -45.04 41.64
C LYS A 15 -24.46 -44.39 41.65
N GLU A 16 -25.40 -44.90 42.43
CA GLU A 16 -26.73 -44.28 42.57
C GLU A 16 -26.64 -42.88 43.17
N LYS A 17 -25.92 -42.74 44.31
CA LYS A 17 -25.82 -41.45 45.01
C LYS A 17 -25.08 -40.39 44.20
N ILE A 18 -23.97 -40.75 43.55
CA ILE A 18 -23.18 -39.80 42.76
C ILE A 18 -23.95 -39.35 41.51
N ASN A 19 -24.68 -40.25 40.84
CA ASN A 19 -25.51 -39.88 39.70
C ASN A 19 -26.70 -39.02 40.11
N LYS A 20 -27.35 -39.33 41.24
CA LYS A 20 -28.42 -38.49 41.79
C LYS A 20 -27.92 -37.10 42.12
N PHE A 21 -26.74 -37.00 42.75
CA PHE A 21 -26.11 -35.72 43.05
C PHE A 21 -25.74 -34.97 41.77
N ALA A 22 -25.11 -35.63 40.80
CA ALA A 22 -24.74 -35.05 39.51
C ALA A 22 -25.95 -34.45 38.79
N LYS A 23 -27.10 -35.16 38.74
CA LYS A 23 -28.36 -34.65 38.16
C LYS A 23 -28.90 -33.38 38.84
N THR A 24 -28.54 -33.12 40.10
CA THR A 24 -28.95 -31.89 40.81
C THR A 24 -27.98 -30.72 40.61
N LYS A 25 -26.79 -30.98 40.06
CA LYS A 25 -25.69 -30.00 39.97
C LYS A 25 -25.29 -29.67 38.55
N LEU A 26 -25.25 -30.67 37.66
CA LEU A 26 -24.87 -30.52 36.27
C LEU A 26 -26.08 -30.11 35.42
N LYS A 27 -25.85 -29.17 34.51
CA LYS A 27 -26.80 -28.73 33.48
C LYS A 27 -26.39 -29.27 32.12
N GLU A 28 -27.29 -29.22 31.14
CA GLU A 28 -26.97 -29.62 29.77
C GLU A 28 -25.78 -28.83 29.19
N GLU A 29 -25.66 -27.54 29.57
CA GLU A 29 -24.55 -26.68 29.17
C GLU A 29 -23.18 -27.19 29.66
N ASP A 30 -23.12 -27.88 30.81
CA ASP A 30 -21.86 -28.41 31.37
C ASP A 30 -21.31 -29.58 30.54
N PHE A 31 -22.13 -30.17 29.66
CA PHE A 31 -21.72 -31.23 28.73
C PHE A 31 -21.29 -30.69 27.37
N VAL A 32 -21.43 -29.38 27.14
CA VAL A 32 -20.97 -28.74 25.90
C VAL A 32 -19.50 -28.35 26.05
N LYS A 33 -18.65 -28.85 25.14
CA LYS A 33 -17.23 -28.46 25.10
C LYS A 33 -17.13 -26.96 24.80
N ILE A 34 -16.66 -26.18 25.78
CA ILE A 34 -16.33 -24.78 25.58
C ILE A 34 -14.96 -24.70 24.89
N ILE A 35 -14.89 -23.98 23.78
CA ILE A 35 -13.65 -23.71 23.06
C ILE A 35 -13.36 -22.21 23.15
N GLU A 36 -12.30 -21.86 23.86
CA GLU A 36 -11.82 -20.49 23.95
C GLU A 36 -11.03 -20.14 22.69
N ILE A 37 -11.42 -19.06 22.02
CA ILE A 37 -10.79 -18.60 20.78
C ILE A 37 -9.97 -17.35 21.11
N ASP A 38 -8.66 -17.42 20.91
CA ASP A 38 -7.76 -16.30 21.16
C ASP A 38 -7.91 -15.20 20.10
N LYS A 39 -8.01 -15.59 18.82
CA LYS A 39 -8.12 -14.63 17.73
C LYS A 39 -8.80 -15.19 16.48
N GLN A 40 -9.63 -14.37 15.86
CA GLN A 40 -10.04 -14.59 14.47
C GLN A 40 -8.94 -14.09 13.52
N ILE A 41 -8.45 -14.95 12.64
CA ILE A 41 -7.47 -14.61 11.60
C ILE A 41 -7.92 -15.15 10.24
N PRO A 42 -7.59 -14.47 9.12
CA PRO A 42 -7.81 -15.03 7.78
C PRO A 42 -6.79 -16.12 7.48
N ILE A 43 -7.11 -17.04 6.56
CA ILE A 43 -6.20 -18.12 6.16
C ILE A 43 -4.90 -17.59 5.55
N GLN A 44 -4.96 -16.38 4.97
CA GLN A 44 -3.81 -15.62 4.48
C GLN A 44 -2.67 -15.49 5.50
N LYS A 45 -2.98 -15.47 6.81
CA LYS A 45 -1.97 -15.38 7.87
C LYS A 45 -1.37 -16.72 8.26
N VAL A 46 -1.91 -17.84 7.76
CA VAL A 46 -1.41 -19.17 8.07
C VAL A 46 -0.17 -19.44 7.22
N SER A 47 0.99 -19.09 7.78
CA SER A 47 2.30 -19.32 7.17
C SER A 47 3.29 -19.89 8.20
N TYR A 48 4.46 -20.32 7.71
CA TYR A 48 5.55 -20.75 8.59
C TYR A 48 6.00 -19.62 9.51
N GLU A 49 6.08 -18.40 9.01
CA GLU A 49 6.65 -17.26 9.72
C GLU A 49 5.68 -16.71 10.75
N PHE A 50 4.38 -16.72 10.46
CA PHE A 50 3.38 -16.45 11.48
C PHE A 50 3.45 -17.48 12.61
N PHE A 51 3.62 -18.76 12.29
CA PHE A 51 3.81 -19.79 13.31
C PHE A 51 5.07 -19.56 14.16
N GLN A 52 6.20 -19.18 13.55
CA GLN A 52 7.42 -18.85 14.29
C GLN A 52 7.22 -17.71 15.30
N VAL A 53 6.39 -16.71 14.98
CA VAL A 53 6.02 -15.65 15.94
C VAL A 53 5.21 -16.22 17.10
N ILE A 54 4.29 -17.16 16.85
CA ILE A 54 3.54 -17.84 17.91
C ILE A 54 4.45 -18.69 18.80
N GLU A 55 5.51 -19.30 18.25
CA GLU A 55 6.45 -20.10 19.04
C GLU A 55 7.23 -19.28 20.09
N LEU A 56 7.32 -17.96 19.94
CA LEU A 56 7.91 -17.06 20.96
C LEU A 56 7.12 -17.06 22.27
N LEU A 57 5.85 -17.50 22.26
CA LEU A 57 5.02 -17.62 23.45
C LEU A 57 5.32 -18.88 24.26
N LYS A 58 6.19 -19.78 23.78
CA LYS A 58 6.56 -20.99 24.51
C LYS A 58 7.22 -20.65 25.87
N PRO A 59 7.11 -21.54 26.87
CA PRO A 59 6.56 -22.90 26.79
C PRO A 59 5.02 -22.95 26.85
N PHE A 60 4.43 -23.86 26.08
CA PHE A 60 2.99 -24.14 26.14
C PHE A 60 2.67 -25.19 27.21
N GLY A 61 1.52 -25.04 27.87
CA GLY A 61 1.04 -25.94 28.92
C GLY A 61 -0.30 -25.49 29.50
N PHE A 62 -0.67 -25.99 30.68
CA PHE A 62 -1.97 -25.69 31.29
C PHE A 62 -2.19 -24.19 31.55
N GLY A 63 -1.16 -23.45 31.98
CA GLY A 63 -1.24 -22.02 32.22
C GLY A 63 -0.99 -21.14 30.99
N ASN A 64 -0.60 -21.74 29.86
CA ASN A 64 -0.31 -21.03 28.61
C ASN A 64 -0.61 -21.99 27.45
N PRO A 65 -1.90 -22.23 27.15
CA PRO A 65 -2.26 -23.16 26.09
C PRO A 65 -1.77 -22.64 24.74
N MET A 66 -1.61 -23.55 23.80
CA MET A 66 -1.31 -23.17 22.43
C MET A 66 -2.46 -22.32 21.86
N PRO A 67 -2.17 -21.16 21.22
CA PRO A 67 -3.21 -20.28 20.73
C PRO A 67 -4.17 -20.98 19.77
N THR A 68 -5.46 -20.75 19.99
CA THR A 68 -6.58 -21.27 19.21
C THR A 68 -7.15 -20.16 18.34
N PHE A 69 -7.21 -20.42 17.04
CA PHE A 69 -7.62 -19.46 16.03
C PHE A 69 -8.96 -19.83 15.44
N ARG A 70 -9.68 -18.82 14.94
CA ARG A 70 -10.90 -19.00 14.15
C ARG A 70 -10.74 -18.36 12.77
N THR A 71 -11.21 -19.06 11.74
CA THR A 71 -11.39 -18.49 10.40
C THR A 71 -12.79 -18.77 9.93
N ASN A 72 -13.49 -17.73 9.49
CA ASN A 72 -14.86 -17.85 9.00
C ASN A 72 -14.90 -18.01 7.50
N ASN A 73 -15.99 -18.58 6.99
CA ASN A 73 -16.28 -18.61 5.57
C ASN A 73 -15.17 -19.24 4.72
N VAL A 74 -14.71 -20.43 5.12
CA VAL A 74 -13.75 -21.23 4.36
C VAL A 74 -14.47 -22.31 3.55
N LEU A 75 -13.91 -22.66 2.40
CA LEU A 75 -14.32 -23.79 1.58
C LEU A 75 -13.39 -24.98 1.86
N PHE A 76 -13.96 -26.18 1.96
CA PHE A 76 -13.19 -27.42 2.02
C PHE A 76 -13.08 -28.08 0.65
N GLU A 77 -11.90 -28.61 0.35
CA GLU A 77 -11.64 -29.41 -0.85
C GLU A 77 -10.86 -30.67 -0.49
N ASN A 78 -10.81 -31.64 -1.41
CA ASN A 78 -10.02 -32.87 -1.26
C ASN A 78 -10.28 -33.62 0.07
N ILE A 79 -11.54 -33.61 0.52
CA ILE A 79 -11.96 -34.24 1.78
C ILE A 79 -11.78 -35.76 1.67
N LYS A 80 -11.02 -36.35 2.59
CA LYS A 80 -10.74 -37.78 2.63
C LYS A 80 -10.61 -38.30 4.05
N PHE A 81 -10.92 -39.58 4.23
CA PHE A 81 -10.64 -40.28 5.48
C PHE A 81 -9.15 -40.62 5.62
N ILE A 82 -8.63 -40.54 6.84
CA ILE A 82 -7.27 -40.96 7.18
C ILE A 82 -7.26 -41.84 8.45
N GLY A 83 -6.16 -42.54 8.65
CA GLY A 83 -5.99 -43.50 9.75
C GLY A 83 -6.54 -44.89 9.40
N GLU A 84 -6.03 -45.91 10.07
CA GLU A 84 -6.38 -47.33 9.83
C GLU A 84 -7.89 -47.57 9.96
N ASN A 85 -8.50 -46.99 10.99
CA ASN A 85 -9.93 -47.10 11.27
C ASN A 85 -10.80 -46.08 10.50
N LYS A 86 -10.21 -45.21 9.66
CA LYS A 86 -10.90 -44.12 8.95
C LYS A 86 -11.71 -43.17 9.86
N ASN A 87 -11.27 -43.00 11.10
CA ASN A 87 -11.95 -42.16 12.11
C ASN A 87 -11.60 -40.67 12.03
N HIS A 88 -10.76 -40.26 11.09
CA HIS A 88 -10.27 -38.89 10.97
C HIS A 88 -10.53 -38.35 9.57
N ILE A 89 -10.73 -37.04 9.45
CA ILE A 89 -10.91 -36.37 8.17
C ILE A 89 -9.69 -35.49 7.90
N MET A 90 -9.18 -35.56 6.67
CA MET A 90 -8.20 -34.63 6.12
C MET A 90 -8.82 -33.87 4.94
N PHE A 91 -8.56 -32.57 4.83
CA PHE A 91 -9.04 -31.75 3.73
C PHE A 91 -8.13 -30.54 3.49
N ASP A 92 -8.27 -29.93 2.32
CA ASP A 92 -7.67 -28.64 2.00
C ASP A 92 -8.65 -27.52 2.35
N ILE A 93 -8.13 -26.39 2.84
CA ILE A 93 -8.91 -25.21 3.20
C ILE A 93 -8.63 -24.13 2.16
N LYS A 94 -9.67 -23.51 1.59
CA LYS A 94 -9.57 -22.35 0.71
C LYS A 94 -10.34 -21.16 1.25
N GLN A 95 -9.76 -19.97 1.11
CA GLN A 95 -10.43 -18.71 1.36
C GLN A 95 -9.78 -17.60 0.53
N LYS A 96 -10.56 -16.94 -0.32
CA LYS A 96 -10.16 -15.72 -1.07
C LYS A 96 -8.83 -15.86 -1.82
N GLY A 97 -8.64 -16.97 -2.53
CA GLY A 97 -7.43 -17.26 -3.29
C GLY A 97 -6.27 -17.82 -2.45
N PHE A 98 -6.35 -17.83 -1.12
CA PHE A 98 -5.37 -18.48 -0.25
C PHE A 98 -5.78 -19.92 0.07
N PHE A 99 -4.79 -20.78 0.30
CA PHE A 99 -5.02 -22.19 0.63
C PHE A 99 -4.14 -22.69 1.78
N SER A 100 -4.65 -23.65 2.52
CA SER A 100 -3.90 -24.46 3.48
C SER A 100 -4.18 -25.93 3.20
N ARG A 101 -3.13 -26.70 2.87
CA ARG A 101 -3.28 -28.10 2.47
C ARG A 101 -3.24 -29.05 3.67
N ASN A 102 -3.92 -30.19 3.53
CA ASN A 102 -3.88 -31.29 4.48
C ASN A 102 -4.18 -30.86 5.93
N ALA A 103 -5.20 -30.03 6.12
CA ALA A 103 -5.76 -29.79 7.45
C ALA A 103 -6.34 -31.10 8.00
N VAL A 104 -6.20 -31.33 9.30
CA VAL A 104 -6.59 -32.58 9.95
C VAL A 104 -7.60 -32.31 11.05
N TRP A 105 -8.71 -33.05 11.02
CA TRP A 105 -9.69 -33.10 12.09
C TRP A 105 -9.74 -34.51 12.66
N PHE A 106 -9.33 -34.65 13.92
CA PHE A 106 -9.29 -35.95 14.61
C PHE A 106 -10.67 -36.34 15.14
N ASN A 107 -10.92 -37.65 15.20
CA ASN A 107 -12.18 -38.28 15.61
C ASN A 107 -13.44 -37.70 14.96
N SER A 108 -13.34 -37.18 13.73
CA SER A 108 -14.43 -36.48 13.05
C SER A 108 -15.07 -37.27 11.91
N GLY A 109 -14.71 -38.55 11.74
CA GLY A 109 -15.17 -39.36 10.61
C GLY A 109 -16.70 -39.42 10.46
N GLU A 110 -17.45 -39.31 11.55
CA GLU A 110 -18.92 -39.28 11.54
C GLU A 110 -19.50 -38.04 10.83
N TYR A 111 -18.81 -36.90 10.87
CA TYR A 111 -19.26 -35.64 10.27
C TYR A 111 -19.04 -35.56 8.75
N PHE A 112 -18.43 -36.58 8.12
CA PHE A 112 -18.10 -36.54 6.70
C PHE A 112 -19.30 -36.28 5.79
N LYS A 113 -20.48 -36.83 6.13
CA LYS A 113 -21.70 -36.60 5.35
C LYS A 113 -22.17 -35.15 5.44
N GLU A 114 -22.19 -34.61 6.66
CA GLU A 114 -22.61 -33.23 6.95
C GLU A 114 -21.72 -32.19 6.26
N LEU A 115 -20.42 -32.48 6.14
CA LEU A 115 -19.46 -31.61 5.45
C LEU A 115 -19.76 -31.40 3.95
N ASN A 116 -20.54 -32.30 3.32
CA ASN A 116 -20.94 -32.16 1.92
C ASN A 116 -22.28 -31.40 1.74
N GLU A 117 -22.97 -31.04 2.82
CA GLU A 117 -24.28 -30.37 2.74
C GLU A 117 -24.16 -28.86 2.54
N ASN A 118 -23.02 -28.27 2.92
CA ASN A 118 -22.78 -26.83 2.80
C ASN A 118 -21.45 -26.54 2.10
N LEU A 119 -21.35 -25.37 1.48
CA LEU A 119 -20.14 -24.93 0.79
C LEU A 119 -19.15 -24.20 1.71
N PHE A 120 -19.65 -23.46 2.70
CA PHE A 120 -18.81 -22.61 3.54
C PHE A 120 -18.97 -22.90 5.02
N TYR A 121 -17.82 -22.96 5.70
CA TYR A 121 -17.73 -23.29 7.12
C TYR A 121 -16.93 -22.24 7.89
N ASP A 122 -17.23 -22.10 9.17
CA ASP A 122 -16.34 -21.50 10.14
C ASP A 122 -15.55 -22.62 10.82
N ILE A 123 -14.24 -22.43 10.94
CA ILE A 123 -13.34 -23.38 11.57
C ILE A 123 -12.68 -22.79 12.80
N VAL A 124 -12.50 -23.62 13.82
CA VAL A 124 -11.64 -23.34 14.97
C VAL A 124 -10.48 -24.33 14.93
N TYR A 125 -9.26 -23.84 15.09
CA TYR A 125 -8.07 -24.65 14.86
C TYR A 125 -6.84 -24.16 15.62
N LYS A 126 -5.86 -25.05 15.71
CA LYS A 126 -4.50 -24.76 16.16
C LYS A 126 -3.52 -24.96 15.00
N LEU A 127 -2.46 -24.18 15.00
CA LEU A 127 -1.39 -24.31 14.02
C LEU A 127 -0.30 -25.23 14.54
N LYS A 128 0.40 -25.93 13.66
CA LYS A 128 1.63 -26.66 14.00
C LYS A 128 2.52 -26.70 12.78
N THR A 129 3.82 -26.53 12.95
CA THR A 129 4.77 -26.80 11.87
C THR A 129 5.33 -28.20 11.98
N GLU A 130 5.45 -28.87 10.84
CA GLU A 130 6.13 -30.15 10.69
C GLU A 130 7.23 -30.03 9.63
N MET A 131 8.30 -30.81 9.77
CA MET A 131 9.37 -30.88 8.79
C MET A 131 9.28 -32.21 8.04
N PHE A 132 9.16 -32.16 6.71
CA PHE A 132 9.10 -33.33 5.86
C PHE A 132 9.95 -33.11 4.61
N GLN A 133 10.84 -34.06 4.30
CA GLN A 133 11.81 -33.93 3.20
C GLN A 133 12.51 -32.55 3.21
N ASP A 134 13.02 -32.19 4.39
CA ASP A 134 13.67 -30.91 4.68
C ASP A 134 12.84 -29.63 4.49
N ARG A 135 11.54 -29.72 4.19
CA ARG A 135 10.63 -28.58 4.07
C ARG A 135 9.74 -28.43 5.30
N TYR A 136 9.54 -27.19 5.71
CA TYR A 136 8.56 -26.81 6.70
C TYR A 136 7.16 -26.74 6.09
N TYR A 137 6.22 -27.39 6.76
CA TYR A 137 4.80 -27.34 6.45
C TYR A 137 4.03 -26.86 7.67
N THR A 138 3.37 -25.71 7.55
CA THR A 138 2.41 -25.27 8.56
C THR A 138 1.08 -25.98 8.32
N LYS A 139 0.70 -26.83 9.27
CA LYS A 139 -0.55 -27.58 9.27
C LYS A 139 -1.57 -26.94 10.19
N VAL A 140 -2.82 -27.07 9.77
CA VAL A 140 -4.00 -26.66 10.51
C VAL A 140 -4.63 -27.91 11.15
N TYR A 141 -4.72 -27.90 12.47
CA TYR A 141 -5.42 -28.94 13.24
C TYR A 141 -6.74 -28.40 13.74
N ILE A 142 -7.82 -28.96 13.21
CA ILE A 142 -9.19 -28.52 13.46
C ILE A 142 -9.62 -29.02 14.84
N GLU A 143 -10.10 -28.09 15.66
CA GLU A 143 -10.76 -28.38 16.94
C GLU A 143 -12.26 -28.57 16.75
N ASP A 144 -12.87 -27.74 15.89
CA ASP A 144 -14.32 -27.77 15.62
C ASP A 144 -14.68 -27.03 14.32
N VAL A 145 -15.86 -27.35 13.77
CA VAL A 145 -16.38 -26.81 12.52
C VAL A 145 -17.87 -26.52 12.66
N LYS A 146 -18.33 -25.41 12.08
CA LYS A 146 -19.76 -25.15 11.91
C LYS A 146 -20.07 -24.50 10.57
N VAL A 147 -21.32 -24.58 10.12
CA VAL A 147 -21.77 -23.88 8.91
C VAL A 147 -21.57 -22.36 9.07
N SER A 148 -20.95 -21.73 8.06
CA SER A 148 -20.73 -20.29 8.04
C SER A 148 -22.05 -19.55 7.85
N GLN A 149 -22.26 -18.51 8.66
CA GLN A 149 -23.37 -17.56 8.52
C GLN A 149 -22.88 -16.19 7.99
N LEU A 150 -21.60 -16.11 7.61
CA LEU A 150 -20.98 -14.87 7.15
C LEU A 150 -21.43 -14.58 5.72
N LYS A 151 -22.20 -13.49 5.55
CA LYS A 151 -22.72 -13.10 4.24
C LYS A 151 -21.73 -12.29 3.41
N ASP A 152 -21.04 -11.34 4.04
CA ASP A 152 -20.08 -10.45 3.41
C ASP A 152 -19.04 -9.97 4.43
N ASP A 153 -17.78 -10.12 4.09
CA ASP A 153 -16.61 -9.66 4.83
C ASP A 153 -15.58 -8.98 3.91
N THR A 154 -16.02 -8.51 2.75
CA THR A 154 -15.20 -7.88 1.72
C THR A 154 -14.37 -6.73 2.28
N LEU A 155 -15.00 -5.84 3.06
CA LEU A 155 -14.33 -4.70 3.66
C LEU A 155 -13.28 -5.12 4.71
N SER A 156 -13.62 -6.10 5.56
CA SER A 156 -12.67 -6.64 6.54
C SER A 156 -11.47 -7.29 5.86
N TYR A 157 -11.66 -7.87 4.68
CA TYR A 157 -10.58 -8.46 3.90
C TYR A 157 -9.65 -7.42 3.31
N TYR A 158 -10.18 -6.38 2.66
CA TYR A 158 -9.36 -5.30 2.14
C TYR A 158 -8.65 -4.54 3.26
N HIS A 159 -9.32 -4.30 4.39
CA HIS A 159 -8.69 -3.79 5.61
C HIS A 159 -7.55 -4.68 6.08
N SER A 160 -7.74 -6.00 6.12
CA SER A 160 -6.68 -6.94 6.51
C SER A 160 -5.51 -6.92 5.54
N LEU A 161 -5.77 -6.85 4.23
CA LEU A 161 -4.74 -6.75 3.19
C LEU A 161 -3.95 -5.47 3.33
N PHE A 162 -4.61 -4.30 3.30
CA PHE A 162 -3.98 -3.00 3.39
C PHE A 162 -3.11 -2.85 4.65
N ASN A 163 -3.54 -3.40 5.79
CA ASN A 163 -2.79 -3.33 7.03
C ASN A 163 -1.70 -4.41 7.17
N THR A 164 -1.32 -5.08 6.07
CA THR A 164 -0.19 -6.02 6.07
C THR A 164 1.08 -5.29 6.50
N SER A 165 1.72 -5.79 7.55
CA SER A 165 2.89 -5.17 8.15
C SER A 165 4.18 -5.63 7.47
N PHE A 166 5.11 -4.69 7.28
CA PHE A 166 6.45 -4.93 6.76
C PHE A 166 7.51 -4.33 7.71
N PRO A 167 8.74 -4.89 7.79
CA PRO A 167 9.20 -6.05 7.03
C PRO A 167 8.56 -7.36 7.49
N MET A 168 8.39 -8.30 6.57
CA MET A 168 7.90 -9.65 6.88
C MET A 168 9.01 -10.67 6.62
N LYS A 169 9.11 -11.67 7.49
CA LYS A 169 10.00 -12.81 7.26
C LYS A 169 9.34 -13.77 6.28
N SER A 170 10.15 -14.43 5.45
CA SER A 170 9.71 -15.56 4.65
C SER A 170 10.83 -16.58 4.44
N ILE A 171 10.51 -17.74 3.87
CA ILE A 171 11.50 -18.74 3.47
C ILE A 171 11.27 -19.19 2.02
N PHE A 172 12.35 -19.59 1.36
CA PHE A 172 12.28 -20.39 0.14
C PHE A 172 13.33 -21.50 0.15
N TYR A 173 13.13 -22.48 -0.74
CA TYR A 173 13.99 -23.66 -0.83
C TYR A 173 14.70 -23.69 -2.17
N THR A 174 15.99 -24.03 -2.16
CA THR A 174 16.78 -24.07 -3.39
C THR A 174 17.92 -25.08 -3.33
N ASN A 175 18.25 -25.68 -4.47
CA ASN A 175 19.46 -26.49 -4.65
C ASN A 175 20.60 -25.67 -5.27
N ILE A 176 20.35 -24.38 -5.49
CA ILE A 176 21.26 -23.49 -6.20
C ILE A 176 22.14 -22.81 -5.17
N GLU A 177 23.45 -22.93 -5.36
CA GLU A 177 24.41 -22.19 -4.57
C GLU A 177 24.19 -20.68 -4.73
N LEU A 178 24.07 -20.01 -3.59
CA LEU A 178 23.76 -18.59 -3.47
C LEU A 178 25.02 -17.79 -3.22
N ASP A 179 25.13 -16.68 -3.94
CA ASP A 179 26.16 -15.68 -3.69
C ASP A 179 25.61 -14.64 -2.71
N LEU A 180 26.03 -14.69 -1.44
CA LEU A 180 25.47 -13.83 -0.39
C LEU A 180 25.73 -12.33 -0.60
N GLU A 181 26.69 -11.97 -1.46
CA GLU A 181 26.98 -10.57 -1.80
C GLU A 181 26.05 -10.05 -2.91
N LYS A 182 25.48 -10.95 -3.73
CA LYS A 182 24.55 -10.56 -4.80
C LYS A 182 23.14 -10.31 -4.30
N LYS A 183 22.60 -9.15 -4.69
CA LYS A 183 21.21 -8.76 -4.43
C LYS A 183 20.22 -9.73 -5.06
N ILE A 184 19.14 -10.01 -4.34
CA ILE A 184 17.98 -10.73 -4.85
C ILE A 184 17.00 -9.75 -5.49
N THR A 185 16.46 -10.12 -6.65
CA THR A 185 15.30 -9.46 -7.25
C THR A 185 14.11 -10.41 -7.27
N MET A 186 12.91 -9.82 -7.20
CA MET A 186 11.65 -10.53 -7.34
C MET A 186 11.06 -10.26 -8.72
N LYS A 187 10.44 -11.29 -9.30
CA LYS A 187 9.56 -11.16 -10.45
C LYS A 187 8.21 -11.75 -10.07
N MET A 188 7.16 -10.93 -10.12
CA MET A 188 5.79 -11.39 -9.97
C MET A 188 5.38 -12.09 -11.27
N GLU A 189 5.06 -13.38 -11.18
CA GLU A 189 4.42 -14.15 -12.23
C GLU A 189 2.92 -14.30 -11.90
N PHE A 190 2.15 -14.98 -12.74
CA PHE A 190 0.70 -15.04 -12.60
C PHE A 190 0.23 -15.63 -11.25
N ASP A 191 0.90 -16.68 -10.76
CA ASP A 191 0.49 -17.39 -9.55
C ASP A 191 1.60 -17.49 -8.47
N GLN A 192 2.84 -17.07 -8.77
CA GLN A 192 3.98 -17.17 -7.86
C GLN A 192 4.97 -16.01 -8.01
N VAL A 193 5.77 -15.79 -6.97
CA VAL A 193 6.88 -14.83 -7.00
C VAL A 193 8.19 -15.60 -7.15
N SER A 194 8.85 -15.41 -8.28
CA SER A 194 10.16 -15.98 -8.59
C SER A 194 11.29 -15.06 -8.10
N LEU A 195 12.35 -15.66 -7.55
CA LEU A 195 13.53 -14.98 -7.02
C LEU A 195 14.73 -15.19 -7.94
N PHE A 196 15.52 -14.12 -8.13
CA PHE A 196 16.69 -14.14 -9.00
C PHE A 196 17.91 -13.46 -8.38
N GLN A 197 19.11 -13.94 -8.73
CA GLN A 197 20.38 -13.24 -8.56
C GLN A 197 20.92 -12.85 -9.95
N GLY A 198 20.77 -11.57 -10.29
CA GLY A 198 20.97 -11.10 -11.67
C GLY A 198 19.98 -11.79 -12.62
N ARG A 199 20.47 -12.60 -13.55
CA ARG A 199 19.64 -13.39 -14.48
C ARG A 199 19.38 -14.83 -13.99
N LYS A 200 20.06 -15.27 -12.93
CA LYS A 200 19.98 -16.64 -12.42
C LYS A 200 18.73 -16.79 -11.55
N PHE A 201 17.80 -17.65 -11.95
CA PHE A 201 16.69 -18.06 -11.09
C PHE A 201 17.25 -18.82 -9.88
N ILE A 202 16.80 -18.46 -8.67
CA ILE A 202 17.27 -19.09 -7.44
C ILE A 202 16.16 -19.78 -6.64
N GLY A 203 14.88 -19.55 -6.94
CA GLY A 203 13.78 -20.20 -6.25
C GLY A 203 12.47 -19.43 -6.36
N ARG A 204 11.44 -19.91 -5.66
CA ARG A 204 10.12 -19.25 -5.57
C ARG A 204 9.68 -19.13 -4.13
N LEU A 205 8.95 -18.07 -3.83
CA LEU A 205 8.27 -17.94 -2.55
C LEU A 205 7.12 -18.96 -2.45
N ASP A 206 6.72 -19.28 -1.22
CA ASP A 206 5.48 -20.03 -0.98
C ASP A 206 4.30 -19.34 -1.67
N TYR A 207 3.32 -20.13 -2.09
CA TYR A 207 2.16 -19.62 -2.82
C TYR A 207 1.37 -18.59 -2.02
N SER A 208 1.15 -18.81 -0.72
CA SER A 208 0.36 -17.89 0.09
C SER A 208 1.06 -16.54 0.25
N ILE A 209 2.39 -16.55 0.42
CA ILE A 209 3.18 -15.32 0.43
C ILE A 209 3.19 -14.65 -0.95
N SER A 210 3.36 -15.44 -2.02
CA SER A 210 3.31 -14.93 -3.40
C SER A 210 1.99 -14.23 -3.71
N ASN A 211 0.86 -14.89 -3.42
CA ASN A 211 -0.47 -14.35 -3.63
C ASN A 211 -0.71 -13.07 -2.82
N LEU A 212 -0.25 -13.02 -1.55
CA LEU A 212 -0.31 -11.80 -0.74
C LEU A 212 0.44 -10.64 -1.41
N LEU A 213 1.68 -10.85 -1.85
CA LEU A 213 2.48 -9.79 -2.49
C LEU A 213 1.89 -9.35 -3.84
N ILE A 214 1.39 -10.29 -4.64
CA ILE A 214 0.72 -10.01 -5.91
C ILE A 214 -0.54 -9.16 -5.67
N LEU A 215 -1.39 -9.54 -4.71
CA LEU A 215 -2.60 -8.79 -4.38
C LEU A 215 -2.29 -7.38 -3.86
N LEU A 216 -1.25 -7.22 -3.03
CA LEU A 216 -0.82 -5.90 -2.56
C LEU A 216 -0.28 -5.03 -3.70
N ASN A 217 0.43 -5.62 -4.67
CA ASN A 217 0.87 -4.91 -5.86
C ASN A 217 -0.32 -4.51 -6.74
N GLN A 218 -1.20 -5.45 -7.05
CA GLN A 218 -2.37 -5.21 -7.89
C GLN A 218 -3.31 -4.15 -7.28
N TYR A 219 -3.63 -4.27 -5.99
CA TYR A 219 -4.65 -3.41 -5.38
C TYR A 219 -4.14 -2.06 -4.88
N TYR A 220 -2.85 -1.97 -4.55
CA TYR A 220 -2.29 -0.78 -3.89
C TYR A 220 -0.99 -0.28 -4.53
N ASN A 221 -0.55 -0.87 -5.64
CA ASN A 221 0.71 -0.56 -6.32
C ASN A 221 1.96 -0.70 -5.44
N TRP A 222 1.92 -1.59 -4.44
CA TRP A 222 3.05 -1.80 -3.55
C TRP A 222 4.12 -2.65 -4.23
N ASN A 223 5.35 -2.15 -4.17
CA ASN A 223 6.54 -2.87 -4.62
C ASN A 223 7.29 -3.42 -3.42
N PHE A 224 8.16 -4.40 -3.65
CA PHE A 224 8.87 -5.09 -2.58
C PHE A 224 10.33 -5.32 -2.92
N THR A 225 11.17 -5.38 -1.89
CA THR A 225 12.57 -5.83 -1.96
C THR A 225 12.77 -7.03 -1.04
N VAL A 226 13.78 -7.84 -1.32
CA VAL A 226 14.13 -9.03 -0.54
C VAL A 226 15.59 -8.97 -0.12
N LYS A 227 15.85 -9.34 1.13
CA LYS A 227 17.20 -9.54 1.67
C LYS A 227 17.31 -10.95 2.25
N ILE A 228 18.43 -11.64 2.03
CA ILE A 228 18.73 -12.89 2.73
C ILE A 228 19.09 -12.56 4.19
N GLU A 229 18.46 -13.23 5.14
CA GLU A 229 18.85 -13.18 6.55
C GLU A 229 19.87 -14.27 6.86
N ASP A 230 19.57 -15.52 6.50
CA ASP A 230 20.46 -16.66 6.69
C ASP A 230 20.16 -17.79 5.71
N VAL A 231 21.12 -18.72 5.56
CA VAL A 231 20.98 -19.92 4.73
C VAL A 231 21.33 -21.14 5.59
N LYS A 232 20.40 -22.09 5.67
CA LYS A 232 20.59 -23.36 6.35
C LYS A 232 20.71 -24.49 5.33
N GLN A 233 21.87 -25.14 5.31
CA GLN A 233 22.07 -26.32 4.46
C GLN A 233 21.37 -27.54 5.06
N THR A 234 20.65 -28.29 4.22
CA THR A 234 20.08 -29.60 4.58
C THR A 234 20.59 -30.67 3.63
N ALA A 235 20.17 -31.92 3.83
CA ALA A 235 20.60 -33.05 3.01
C ALA A 235 20.08 -32.95 1.57
N SER A 236 18.86 -32.42 1.39
CA SER A 236 18.23 -32.35 0.06
C SER A 236 18.33 -30.98 -0.62
N HIS A 237 18.25 -29.88 0.15
CA HIS A 237 18.28 -28.50 -0.38
C HIS A 237 18.74 -27.48 0.66
N SER A 238 19.04 -26.25 0.25
CA SER A 238 19.22 -25.13 1.16
C SER A 238 17.87 -24.51 1.52
N ILE A 239 17.65 -24.23 2.80
CA ILE A 239 16.53 -23.41 3.30
C ILE A 239 17.07 -21.99 3.45
N VAL A 240 16.43 -21.03 2.79
CA VAL A 240 16.90 -19.65 2.75
C VAL A 240 15.90 -18.77 3.47
N ASN A 241 16.29 -18.23 4.62
CA ASN A 241 15.50 -17.26 5.36
C ASN A 241 15.69 -15.88 4.73
N ILE A 242 14.57 -15.21 4.47
CA ILE A 242 14.56 -13.91 3.83
C ILE A 242 13.70 -12.91 4.59
N LEU A 243 14.00 -11.63 4.38
CA LEU A 243 13.23 -10.51 4.85
C LEU A 243 12.68 -9.75 3.65
N VAL A 244 11.36 -9.79 3.48
CA VAL A 244 10.64 -9.01 2.47
C VAL A 244 10.32 -7.64 3.06
N LYS A 245 10.64 -6.58 2.33
CA LYS A 245 10.37 -5.19 2.72
C LYS A 245 9.52 -4.52 1.65
N LYS A 246 8.63 -3.61 2.05
CA LYS A 246 8.02 -2.68 1.10
C LYS A 246 9.11 -1.80 0.48
N ASP A 247 9.12 -1.71 -0.84
CA ASP A 247 10.03 -0.86 -1.61
C ASP A 247 9.39 0.52 -1.76
N TYR A 248 10.00 1.49 -1.10
CA TYR A 248 9.60 2.89 -1.20
C TYR A 248 10.43 3.64 -2.26
N SER A 249 11.34 2.99 -2.98
CA SER A 249 12.23 3.65 -3.93
C SER A 249 11.53 3.99 -5.24
N PHE A 250 11.61 5.27 -5.62
CA PHE A 250 11.11 5.76 -6.89
C PHE A 250 12.21 5.67 -7.96
N LYS A 251 11.87 5.09 -9.11
CA LYS A 251 12.76 5.01 -10.28
C LYS A 251 12.10 5.71 -11.46
N CYS A 252 12.78 6.70 -12.01
CA CYS A 252 12.32 7.44 -13.18
C CYS A 252 13.51 7.83 -14.05
N TYR A 253 13.39 7.50 -15.34
CA TYR A 253 14.34 7.84 -16.39
C TYR A 253 13.88 9.03 -17.24
N ASP A 254 12.68 9.55 -16.98
CA ASP A 254 12.21 10.76 -17.65
C ASP A 254 12.98 11.98 -17.15
N HIS A 255 13.25 12.89 -18.08
CA HIS A 255 13.97 14.13 -17.83
C HIS A 255 13.07 15.36 -17.93
N THR A 256 11.86 15.20 -18.46
CA THR A 256 10.87 16.28 -18.51
C THR A 256 10.16 16.41 -17.17
N GLN A 257 9.87 17.64 -16.75
CA GLN A 257 9.15 17.88 -15.51
C GLN A 257 7.77 17.18 -15.55
N VAL A 258 7.04 17.31 -16.65
CA VAL A 258 5.72 16.68 -16.86
C VAL A 258 5.79 15.15 -16.74
N GLY A 259 6.78 14.53 -17.40
CA GLY A 259 6.98 13.09 -17.34
C GLY A 259 7.35 12.58 -15.94
N ILE A 260 8.20 13.32 -15.22
CA ILE A 260 8.52 13.03 -13.81
C ILE A 260 7.24 13.06 -12.95
N PHE A 261 6.42 14.12 -13.05
CA PHE A 261 5.17 14.21 -12.29
C PHE A 261 4.20 13.08 -12.60
N LYS A 262 4.05 12.73 -13.88
CA LYS A 262 3.21 11.60 -14.30
C LYS A 262 3.67 10.31 -13.64
N LYS A 263 4.97 10.03 -13.67
CA LYS A 263 5.55 8.82 -13.05
C LYS A 263 5.41 8.82 -11.53
N ILE A 264 5.52 9.98 -10.87
CA ILE A 264 5.28 10.11 -9.43
C ILE A 264 3.81 9.78 -9.11
N LYS A 265 2.84 10.32 -9.87
CA LYS A 265 1.41 9.99 -9.69
C LYS A 265 1.16 8.49 -9.82
N GLU A 266 1.64 7.90 -10.91
CA GLU A 266 1.52 6.46 -11.17
C GLU A 266 2.11 5.64 -10.01
N PHE A 267 3.27 6.04 -9.48
CA PHE A 267 3.91 5.37 -8.34
C PHE A 267 3.11 5.49 -7.03
N LEU A 268 2.54 6.67 -6.74
CA LEU A 268 1.84 6.92 -5.48
C LEU A 268 0.41 6.37 -5.45
N ILE A 269 -0.35 6.64 -6.51
CA ILE A 269 -1.81 6.41 -6.54
C ILE A 269 -2.29 5.68 -7.80
N GLY A 270 -1.37 5.24 -8.67
CA GLY A 270 -1.70 4.49 -9.88
C GLY A 270 -2.56 5.30 -10.86
N GLU A 271 -3.68 4.71 -11.27
CA GLU A 271 -4.63 5.34 -12.21
C GLU A 271 -5.44 6.48 -11.58
N MET A 272 -5.52 6.56 -10.25
CA MET A 272 -6.32 7.57 -9.57
C MET A 272 -5.83 8.98 -9.86
N GLU A 273 -6.77 9.91 -9.91
CA GLU A 273 -6.47 11.34 -9.97
C GLU A 273 -6.17 11.89 -8.58
N TYR A 274 -5.25 12.84 -8.49
CA TYR A 274 -5.11 13.64 -7.27
C TYR A 274 -6.44 14.35 -6.98
N ASN A 275 -6.77 14.44 -5.69
CA ASN A 275 -7.91 15.21 -5.23
C ASN A 275 -7.73 16.72 -5.55
N SER A 276 -8.84 17.45 -5.58
CA SER A 276 -8.84 18.88 -5.94
C SER A 276 -7.89 19.71 -5.08
N GLN A 277 -7.77 19.36 -3.80
CA GLN A 277 -6.85 20.03 -2.87
C GLN A 277 -5.39 19.80 -3.22
N THR A 278 -4.99 18.54 -3.43
CA THR A 278 -3.63 18.16 -3.83
C THR A 278 -3.29 18.80 -5.19
N LYS A 279 -4.23 18.81 -6.15
CA LYS A 279 -4.06 19.52 -7.42
C LYS A 279 -3.83 21.01 -7.23
N SER A 280 -4.62 21.67 -6.39
CA SER A 280 -4.47 23.09 -6.07
C SER A 280 -3.12 23.39 -5.42
N LEU A 281 -2.74 22.61 -4.40
CA LEU A 281 -1.46 22.74 -3.70
C LEU A 281 -0.26 22.55 -4.63
N LEU A 282 -0.26 21.49 -5.45
CA LEU A 282 0.80 21.24 -6.41
C LEU A 282 0.86 22.33 -7.49
N SER A 283 -0.27 22.84 -7.95
CA SER A 283 -0.33 23.94 -8.92
C SER A 283 0.28 25.22 -8.37
N GLN A 284 -0.08 25.61 -7.15
CA GLN A 284 0.47 26.82 -6.53
C GLN A 284 1.97 26.67 -6.24
N PHE A 285 2.39 25.49 -5.79
CA PHE A 285 3.80 25.23 -5.48
C PHE A 285 4.68 25.16 -6.73
N PHE A 286 4.27 24.42 -7.78
CA PHE A 286 5.12 24.18 -8.95
C PHE A 286 4.83 25.09 -10.15
N ARG A 287 3.56 25.41 -10.45
CA ARG A 287 3.21 26.26 -11.60
C ARG A 287 3.32 27.74 -11.28
N GLN A 288 2.83 28.16 -10.11
CA GLN A 288 2.85 29.56 -9.71
C GLN A 288 4.13 29.95 -8.96
N ASN A 289 5.04 29.00 -8.77
CA ASN A 289 6.27 29.13 -8.00
C ASN A 289 6.05 29.86 -6.65
N LYS A 290 5.05 29.46 -5.85
CA LYS A 290 4.80 30.04 -4.50
C LYS A 290 5.20 29.13 -3.34
N ASN A 291 5.86 29.67 -2.33
CA ASN A 291 5.96 29.01 -1.02
C ASN A 291 4.58 28.99 -0.37
N LEU A 292 4.26 27.92 0.37
CA LEU A 292 2.89 27.73 0.86
C LEU A 292 2.80 27.90 2.37
N ILE A 293 1.81 28.67 2.82
CA ILE A 293 1.36 28.68 4.22
C ILE A 293 -0.06 28.13 4.22
N ILE A 294 -0.18 26.89 4.70
CA ILE A 294 -1.45 26.18 4.82
C ILE A 294 -1.92 26.35 6.26
N LYS A 295 -2.91 27.22 6.42
CA LYS A 295 -3.64 27.35 7.67
C LYS A 295 -4.78 26.35 7.64
N ASN A 296 -4.68 25.35 8.48
CA ASN A 296 -5.70 24.32 8.63
C ASN A 296 -6.63 24.75 9.76
N ILE A 297 -7.50 25.70 9.45
CA ILE A 297 -8.45 26.30 10.38
C ILE A 297 -9.67 25.38 10.45
N PHE A 298 -9.79 24.63 11.54
CA PHE A 298 -11.07 24.10 11.97
C PHE A 298 -11.21 24.33 13.47
N ASN A 299 -12.38 24.85 13.87
CA ASN A 299 -12.69 25.10 15.27
C ASN A 299 -12.74 23.79 16.06
N GLU A 300 -12.40 23.82 17.35
CA GLU A 300 -12.45 22.64 18.24
C GLU A 300 -13.84 21.96 18.29
N GLU A 301 -14.90 22.68 17.87
CA GLU A 301 -16.28 22.20 17.79
C GLU A 301 -16.62 21.46 16.48
N GLU A 302 -15.77 21.54 15.44
CA GLU A 302 -16.02 20.81 14.20
C GLU A 302 -15.65 19.33 14.34
N LYS A 303 -16.63 18.46 14.07
CA LYS A 303 -16.49 16.99 14.10
C LYS A 303 -15.41 16.44 13.13
N TYR A 304 -14.83 17.29 12.28
CA TYR A 304 -13.87 16.97 11.22
C TYR A 304 -12.41 17.15 11.66
N LYS A 305 -11.87 16.22 12.46
CA LYS A 305 -10.43 16.24 12.77
C LYS A 305 -9.61 15.82 11.54
N TYR A 306 -8.94 16.78 10.91
CA TYR A 306 -8.01 16.53 9.80
C TYR A 306 -6.83 15.63 10.23
N LYS A 307 -6.49 14.65 9.39
CA LYS A 307 -5.34 13.75 9.59
C LYS A 307 -4.21 14.11 8.63
N MET A 308 -2.97 13.75 8.99
CA MET A 308 -1.81 13.90 8.11
C MET A 308 -2.01 13.18 6.75
N SER A 309 -2.78 12.10 6.72
CA SER A 309 -3.09 11.34 5.50
C SER A 309 -3.67 12.21 4.39
N ASN A 310 -4.38 13.29 4.70
CA ASN A 310 -4.92 14.23 3.71
C ASN A 310 -3.84 14.94 2.88
N PHE A 311 -2.66 15.17 3.44
CA PHE A 311 -1.56 15.85 2.75
C PHE A 311 -0.48 14.86 2.28
N GLU A 312 -0.65 13.58 2.53
CA GLU A 312 0.38 12.58 2.27
C GLU A 312 0.79 12.54 0.79
N ASN A 313 -0.18 12.54 -0.12
CA ASN A 313 0.09 12.55 -1.56
C ASN A 313 0.81 13.82 -2.03
N PHE A 314 0.43 14.99 -1.50
CA PHE A 314 1.11 16.25 -1.76
C PHE A 314 2.58 16.21 -1.28
N LEU A 315 2.79 15.80 -0.02
CA LEU A 315 4.12 15.73 0.59
C LEU A 315 5.01 14.70 -0.11
N LEU A 316 4.51 13.49 -0.37
CA LEU A 316 5.25 12.47 -1.10
C LEU A 316 5.60 12.94 -2.51
N THR A 317 4.69 13.63 -3.20
CA THR A 317 4.98 14.18 -4.54
C THR A 317 6.16 15.14 -4.50
N ILE A 318 6.14 16.10 -3.56
CA ILE A 318 7.23 17.06 -3.36
C ILE A 318 8.53 16.34 -2.97
N GLY A 319 8.48 15.46 -1.97
CA GLY A 319 9.66 14.76 -1.47
C GLY A 319 10.33 13.90 -2.54
N ILE A 320 9.54 13.15 -3.31
CA ILE A 320 10.04 12.33 -4.42
C ILE A 320 10.64 13.22 -5.51
N TYR A 321 9.96 14.32 -5.88
CA TYR A 321 10.44 15.25 -6.90
C TYR A 321 11.80 15.84 -6.52
N TYR A 322 11.93 16.44 -5.32
CA TYR A 322 13.19 17.04 -4.89
C TYR A 322 14.29 16.01 -4.71
N LYS A 323 13.96 14.81 -4.19
CA LYS A 323 14.92 13.71 -4.09
C LYS A 323 15.43 13.28 -5.46
N LYS A 324 14.57 13.24 -6.48
CA LYS A 324 14.96 12.92 -7.86
C LYS A 324 15.83 14.03 -8.46
N MET A 325 15.50 15.30 -8.24
CA MET A 325 16.21 16.43 -8.84
C MET A 325 17.57 16.71 -8.19
N THR A 326 17.68 16.54 -6.87
CA THR A 326 18.87 16.96 -6.10
C THR A 326 19.65 15.80 -5.49
N ASN A 327 19.11 14.59 -5.55
CA ASN A 327 19.61 13.42 -4.83
C ASN A 327 19.67 13.58 -3.29
N LYS A 328 19.15 14.67 -2.73
CA LYS A 328 19.03 14.94 -1.29
C LYS A 328 17.60 14.72 -0.82
N LYS A 329 17.43 14.23 0.41
CA LYS A 329 16.09 14.22 1.04
C LYS A 329 15.67 15.65 1.33
N SER A 330 14.38 15.86 1.54
CA SER A 330 13.82 17.09 2.11
C SER A 330 13.77 16.98 3.64
N GLN A 331 13.44 18.06 4.36
CA GLN A 331 13.24 17.99 5.81
C GLN A 331 11.83 18.34 6.22
N ILE A 332 11.41 17.77 7.34
CA ILE A 332 10.20 18.12 8.07
C ILE A 332 10.61 18.53 9.49
N ILE A 333 10.29 19.77 9.87
CA ILE A 333 10.47 20.27 11.22
C ILE A 333 9.18 19.99 12.00
N ILE A 334 9.31 19.28 13.12
CA ILE A 334 8.20 18.98 14.04
C ILE A 334 8.47 19.53 15.43
N ASN A 335 7.42 19.65 16.23
CA ASN A 335 7.56 19.86 17.67
C ASN A 335 7.82 18.54 18.41
N SER A 336 8.78 18.53 19.34
CA SER A 336 9.29 17.37 20.10
C SER A 336 8.26 16.67 21.00
N GLU A 337 7.13 17.32 21.31
CA GLU A 337 6.14 16.80 22.25
C GLU A 337 5.24 15.68 21.71
N LYS A 338 5.28 15.35 20.40
CA LYS A 338 4.42 14.30 19.80
C LYS A 338 5.24 13.28 19.02
N LYS A 339 4.96 11.98 19.27
CA LYS A 339 5.48 10.87 18.43
C LYS A 339 5.26 11.19 16.95
N SER A 340 6.32 11.01 16.15
CA SER A 340 6.33 11.13 14.69
C SER A 340 5.07 10.52 14.06
N VAL A 341 4.18 11.36 13.54
CA VAL A 341 2.94 10.98 12.82
C VAL A 341 3.25 10.42 11.42
N PHE A 342 4.51 10.51 10.99
CA PHE A 342 4.94 10.17 9.64
C PHE A 342 5.30 8.70 9.49
N ASN A 343 4.73 8.07 8.46
CA ASN A 343 5.00 6.70 8.11
C ASN A 343 6.40 6.52 7.47
N ASN A 344 6.79 5.26 7.24
CA ASN A 344 8.09 4.93 6.66
C ASN A 344 8.26 5.41 5.20
N PHE A 345 7.16 5.64 4.47
CA PHE A 345 7.22 6.13 3.11
C PHE A 345 7.68 7.59 3.08
N ILE A 346 7.06 8.46 3.89
CA ILE A 346 7.49 9.84 4.07
C ILE A 346 8.96 9.89 4.52
N LYS A 347 9.35 9.08 5.52
CA LYS A 347 10.73 9.00 6.02
C LYS A 347 11.77 8.57 4.97
N SER A 348 11.33 7.97 3.87
CA SER A 348 12.22 7.61 2.75
C SER A 348 12.64 8.84 1.93
N TYR A 349 11.82 9.91 1.94
CA TYR A 349 12.04 11.14 1.17
C TYR A 349 12.28 12.38 2.05
N PHE A 350 11.97 12.28 3.33
CA PHE A 350 12.13 13.34 4.31
C PHE A 350 12.94 12.88 5.51
N ASP A 351 13.80 13.75 6.01
CA ASP A 351 14.33 13.65 7.38
C ASP A 351 13.45 14.45 8.32
N ILE A 352 13.23 13.94 9.53
CA ILE A 352 12.32 14.53 10.51
C ILE A 352 13.17 15.07 11.65
N ASN A 353 13.19 16.40 11.80
CA ASN A 353 14.02 17.12 12.74
C ASN A 353 13.15 17.92 13.72
N GLU A 354 13.66 18.13 14.93
CA GLU A 354 13.00 19.00 15.93
C GLU A 354 13.44 20.46 15.75
N GLU A 355 14.70 20.65 15.35
CA GLU A 355 15.30 21.96 15.09
C GLU A 355 15.52 22.16 13.59
N TYR A 356 15.44 23.42 13.16
CA TYR A 356 15.73 23.78 11.77
C TYR A 356 17.23 23.61 11.48
N LEU A 357 17.54 22.71 10.54
CA LEU A 357 18.89 22.52 10.03
C LEU A 357 19.06 23.29 8.72
N GLU A 358 19.90 24.32 8.77
CA GLU A 358 20.17 25.19 7.64
C GLU A 358 21.13 24.52 6.61
N ASN A 359 20.92 24.77 5.33
CA ASN A 359 21.81 24.46 4.20
C ASN A 359 21.95 23.02 3.69
N ASP A 360 21.27 22.03 4.27
CA ASP A 360 21.35 20.63 3.78
C ASP A 360 20.15 20.11 2.99
N TYR A 361 19.06 20.88 2.91
CA TYR A 361 17.79 20.39 2.40
C TYR A 361 17.22 21.25 1.24
N PRO A 362 16.73 20.62 0.15
CA PRO A 362 16.17 21.32 -1.01
C PRO A 362 14.75 21.83 -0.77
N PHE A 363 14.03 21.25 0.20
CA PHE A 363 12.71 21.68 0.63
C PHE A 363 12.51 21.45 2.13
N THR A 364 11.82 22.38 2.79
CA THR A 364 11.51 22.33 4.23
C THR A 364 10.01 22.41 4.47
N LEU A 365 9.44 21.44 5.18
CA LEU A 365 8.09 21.50 5.73
C LEU A 365 8.14 21.85 7.21
N PHE A 366 7.49 22.92 7.62
CA PHE A 366 7.24 23.22 9.04
C PHE A 366 5.85 22.68 9.41
N TYR A 367 5.79 21.66 10.26
CA TYR A 367 4.53 21.02 10.65
C TYR A 367 4.22 21.27 12.13
N ASN A 368 3.17 22.06 12.41
CA ASN A 368 2.78 22.46 13.78
C ASN A 368 3.95 22.99 14.61
N TYR A 369 4.83 23.78 13.98
CA TYR A 369 5.97 24.40 14.63
C TYR A 369 5.48 25.47 15.62
N LYS A 370 5.81 25.36 16.91
CA LYS A 370 5.23 26.23 17.95
C LYS A 370 5.81 27.65 17.97
N ASN A 371 7.08 27.83 17.63
CA ASN A 371 7.74 29.13 17.74
C ASN A 371 7.47 30.01 16.49
N THR A 372 6.32 30.68 16.48
CA THR A 372 5.88 31.61 15.41
C THR A 372 6.95 32.65 15.07
N GLN A 373 7.57 33.25 16.09
CA GLN A 373 8.50 34.36 15.93
C GLN A 373 9.80 33.91 15.26
N GLU A 374 10.32 32.76 15.69
CA GLU A 374 11.49 32.15 15.07
C GLU A 374 11.20 31.70 13.65
N LEU A 375 10.04 31.08 13.39
CA LEU A 375 9.61 30.72 12.03
C LEU A 375 9.50 31.95 11.12
N GLU A 376 8.93 33.04 11.61
CA GLU A 376 8.84 34.30 10.87
C GLU A 376 10.22 34.85 10.53
N ASN A 377 11.16 34.80 11.48
CA ASN A 377 12.54 35.20 11.26
C ASN A 377 13.21 34.32 10.19
N ILE A 378 13.08 32.99 10.30
CA ILE A 378 13.64 32.03 9.33
C ILE A 378 13.09 32.29 7.92
N ILE A 379 11.77 32.48 7.79
CA ILE A 379 11.15 32.73 6.49
C ILE A 379 11.67 34.04 5.88
N LYS A 380 11.71 35.12 6.66
CA LYS A 380 12.16 36.44 6.20
C LYS A 380 13.63 36.49 5.82
N SER A 381 14.51 35.85 6.60
CA SER A 381 15.95 35.93 6.35
C SER A 381 16.39 34.99 5.23
N TYR A 382 15.88 33.76 5.19
CA TYR A 382 16.44 32.73 4.31
C TYR A 382 15.67 32.52 3.03
N PHE A 383 14.34 32.53 3.09
CA PHE A 383 13.52 32.15 1.95
C PHE A 383 13.03 33.34 1.12
N SER A 384 12.99 34.56 1.69
CA SER A 384 12.68 35.77 0.93
C SER A 384 13.87 36.29 0.12
N MET A 385 15.10 36.23 0.65
CA MET A 385 16.31 36.74 -0.02
C MET A 385 16.76 35.90 -1.22
N GLN A 386 16.54 34.58 -1.21
CA GLN A 386 17.00 33.69 -2.29
C GLN A 386 16.13 33.74 -3.56
N ASN A 387 14.88 34.19 -3.45
CA ASN A 387 13.96 34.27 -4.60
C ASN A 387 14.06 35.63 -5.35
N GLU A 388 14.86 36.58 -4.87
CA GLU A 388 15.13 37.85 -5.57
C GLU A 388 16.27 37.72 -6.59
N ILE A 389 17.10 36.68 -6.50
CA ILE A 389 18.26 36.47 -7.40
C ILE A 389 17.99 35.26 -8.28
N GLY A 390 17.28 35.46 -9.40
CA GLY A 390 17.05 34.38 -10.36
C GLY A 390 16.00 34.63 -11.44
N TYR A 391 16.08 35.74 -12.18
CA TYR A 391 15.34 35.89 -13.44
C TYR A 391 16.21 36.48 -14.54
N GLU A 392 16.96 35.62 -15.23
CA GLU A 392 17.31 35.87 -16.63
C GLU A 392 16.55 34.88 -17.53
N THR A 393 15.62 35.46 -18.30
CA THR A 393 15.04 35.03 -19.58
C THR A 393 14.31 33.68 -19.68
N ILE A 394 12.97 33.73 -19.50
CA ILE A 394 12.01 33.11 -20.43
C ILE A 394 11.02 34.20 -20.85
N GLU A 395 11.50 35.21 -21.57
CA GLU A 395 10.67 36.05 -22.43
C GLU A 395 10.62 35.40 -23.80
N ASN A 396 9.56 34.64 -24.07
CA ASN A 396 9.01 34.40 -25.40
C ASN A 396 7.64 33.69 -25.29
N ILE A 397 6.75 34.21 -24.45
CA ILE A 397 5.31 33.94 -24.55
C ILE A 397 4.55 35.22 -24.15
N GLN A 398 4.75 36.30 -24.90
CA GLN A 398 3.81 37.41 -24.96
C GLN A 398 3.74 37.88 -26.40
N ASN A 399 2.85 37.25 -27.15
CA ASN A 399 2.09 37.86 -28.24
C ASN A 399 1.02 36.86 -28.64
N PHE A 400 -0.13 36.92 -27.97
CA PHE A 400 -1.41 36.85 -28.65
C PHE A 400 -2.39 37.64 -27.80
N GLU A 401 -2.68 38.84 -28.29
CA GLU A 401 -3.72 39.72 -27.79
C GLU A 401 -5.06 38.98 -27.78
N ILE A 402 -5.78 39.19 -26.69
CA ILE A 402 -7.18 38.85 -26.52
C ILE A 402 -7.96 39.69 -27.53
N ASN A 403 -8.65 39.04 -28.46
CA ASN A 403 -9.83 39.63 -29.08
C ASN A 403 -11.03 38.72 -28.79
N GLU A 404 -12.04 39.36 -28.21
CA GLU A 404 -13.25 38.80 -27.63
C GLU A 404 -14.21 38.21 -28.67
N ASN A 405 -15.14 37.40 -28.14
CA ASN A 405 -16.38 36.86 -28.71
C ASN A 405 -16.31 35.44 -29.32
N PHE A 406 -16.42 34.44 -28.45
CA PHE A 406 -17.05 33.16 -28.78
C PHE A 406 -17.98 32.76 -27.63
N GLU A 407 -19.29 32.71 -27.92
CA GLU A 407 -20.33 32.28 -27.00
C GLU A 407 -20.44 30.75 -27.02
N THR A 408 -20.34 30.14 -25.83
CA THR A 408 -20.58 28.74 -25.45
C THR A 408 -19.42 27.72 -25.47
N GLU A 409 -19.38 26.91 -24.42
CA GLU A 409 -18.35 25.91 -24.04
C GLU A 409 -18.33 24.65 -24.93
N GLU A 410 -19.34 24.48 -25.80
CA GLU A 410 -19.48 23.33 -26.70
C GLU A 410 -18.66 23.49 -27.99
N ASP A 411 -18.46 24.71 -28.49
CA ASP A 411 -17.65 24.97 -29.68
C ASP A 411 -16.14 24.79 -29.45
N LEU A 412 -15.68 24.99 -28.20
CA LEU A 412 -14.29 24.74 -27.77
C LEU A 412 -13.95 23.23 -27.77
N LYS A 413 -14.92 22.38 -27.39
CA LYS A 413 -14.73 20.91 -27.41
C LYS A 413 -14.65 20.37 -28.83
N LEU A 414 -15.43 20.91 -29.77
CA LEU A 414 -15.45 20.43 -31.15
C LEU A 414 -14.14 20.73 -31.91
N LEU A 415 -13.44 21.82 -31.55
CA LEU A 415 -12.13 22.17 -32.11
C LEU A 415 -10.99 21.32 -31.53
N GLU A 416 -11.11 20.90 -30.26
CA GLU A 416 -10.14 20.01 -29.59
C GLU A 416 -10.23 18.58 -30.16
N TYR A 417 -11.44 18.09 -30.45
CA TYR A 417 -11.65 16.79 -31.10
C TYR A 417 -11.09 16.73 -32.54
N LYS A 418 -11.28 17.78 -33.36
CA LYS A 418 -10.69 17.83 -34.72
C LYS A 418 -9.15 17.91 -34.70
N LYS A 419 -8.55 18.56 -33.69
CA LYS A 419 -7.08 18.58 -33.51
C LYS A 419 -6.51 17.23 -33.08
N ILE A 420 -7.28 16.42 -32.35
CA ILE A 420 -6.87 15.07 -31.94
C ILE A 420 -6.92 14.10 -33.13
N GLU A 421 -7.94 14.18 -34.00
CA GLU A 421 -8.02 13.34 -35.21
C GLU A 421 -6.89 13.61 -36.23
N GLU A 422 -6.48 14.86 -36.45
CA GLU A 422 -5.35 15.18 -37.36
C GLU A 422 -3.97 14.76 -36.80
N ILE A 423 -3.82 14.62 -35.48
CA ILE A 423 -2.59 14.15 -34.83
C ILE A 423 -2.54 12.61 -34.83
N GLU A 424 -3.67 11.92 -34.66
CA GLU A 424 -3.74 10.45 -34.77
C GLU A 424 -3.57 9.93 -36.21
N LEU A 425 -4.00 10.70 -37.22
CA LEU A 425 -3.76 10.38 -38.64
C LEU A 425 -2.29 10.56 -39.08
N LYS A 426 -1.51 11.43 -38.39
CA LYS A 426 -0.07 11.61 -38.67
C LYS A 426 0.84 10.61 -37.94
N ASN A 427 0.37 10.03 -36.82
CA ASN A 427 1.16 9.07 -36.03
C ASN A 427 0.94 7.59 -36.43
N ASN A 428 -0.04 7.30 -37.29
CA ASN A 428 -0.29 5.94 -37.83
C ASN A 428 0.31 5.70 -39.23
N GLN A 429 1.21 6.56 -39.72
CA GLN A 429 1.94 6.36 -40.99
C GLN A 429 3.47 6.23 -40.85
N ALA A 430 3.99 5.97 -39.65
CA ALA A 430 5.38 5.59 -39.45
C ALA A 430 5.48 4.32 -38.61
N GLU A 431 6.18 3.30 -39.13
CA GLU A 431 6.30 1.89 -38.68
C GLU A 431 5.11 1.02 -39.13
N ASN A 432 5.20 0.05 -40.05
CA ASN A 432 6.20 -0.98 -40.40
C ASN A 432 5.70 -1.65 -41.72
N PRO A 433 6.35 -2.67 -42.35
CA PRO A 433 7.64 -3.35 -42.10
C PRO A 433 8.51 -3.44 -43.38
N ASN A 434 9.69 -4.08 -43.33
CA ASN A 434 10.07 -5.07 -44.34
C ASN A 434 11.33 -5.86 -43.94
N GLU A 435 11.15 -7.17 -43.70
CA GLU A 435 12.11 -8.17 -44.18
C GLU A 435 11.63 -8.63 -45.56
N ASN A 436 12.41 -8.37 -46.61
CA ASN A 436 12.80 -9.40 -47.58
C ASN A 436 13.75 -8.87 -48.66
N TYR A 437 14.68 -9.75 -49.02
CA TYR A 437 15.75 -9.60 -49.99
C TYR A 437 15.26 -9.52 -51.45
N VAL A 438 15.95 -8.67 -52.22
CA VAL A 438 16.47 -8.90 -53.60
C VAL A 438 15.46 -9.10 -54.76
N LYS A 439 15.40 -8.13 -55.70
CA LYS A 439 15.89 -8.25 -57.10
C LYS A 439 15.64 -6.99 -57.97
N ILE A 440 16.75 -6.54 -58.58
CA ILE A 440 16.97 -6.15 -60.00
C ILE A 440 16.37 -4.84 -60.55
N GLY A 441 17.29 -4.07 -61.17
CA GLY A 441 17.08 -3.20 -62.33
C GLY A 441 16.59 -1.80 -61.98
N GLU A 442 17.08 -0.70 -62.53
CA GLU A 442 18.16 -0.39 -63.48
C GLU A 442 18.12 1.15 -63.56
N ASP A 443 19.29 1.75 -63.82
CA ASP A 443 19.44 2.96 -64.61
C ASP A 443 19.15 4.39 -64.11
N ASN A 444 20.24 5.15 -64.30
CA ASN A 444 20.37 6.53 -64.78
C ASN A 444 20.35 7.64 -63.71
N GLN A 445 21.55 8.16 -63.41
CA GLN A 445 22.19 9.30 -64.09
C GLN A 445 21.42 10.59 -63.74
N GLU A 446 22.02 11.64 -63.22
CA GLU A 446 23.32 12.20 -63.53
C GLU A 446 23.55 13.38 -62.56
N LYS A 447 24.83 13.65 -62.24
CA LYS A 447 25.48 14.98 -62.25
C LYS A 447 24.81 16.16 -61.54
N ASN A 448 25.54 17.07 -60.92
CA ASN A 448 26.94 17.23 -60.55
C ASN A 448 26.97 18.63 -59.90
N GLN A 449 27.82 18.81 -58.89
CA GLN A 449 28.72 19.97 -58.78
C GLN A 449 28.08 21.37 -58.63
N ASN A 450 28.54 22.27 -57.77
CA ASN A 450 29.79 22.37 -57.03
C ASN A 450 29.75 23.75 -56.34
N VAL A 451 30.41 23.85 -55.18
CA VAL A 451 31.46 24.88 -54.89
C VAL A 451 30.99 26.34 -54.74
N GLU A 452 31.51 27.17 -53.86
CA GLU A 452 32.39 27.14 -52.69
C GLU A 452 32.27 28.57 -52.15
N ASN A 453 32.37 28.76 -50.84
CA ASN A 453 33.46 29.58 -50.32
C ASN A 453 33.54 29.42 -48.80
N THR A 454 34.54 28.62 -48.44
CA THR A 454 35.22 28.58 -47.16
C THR A 454 35.84 29.95 -46.83
N LYS A 455 35.84 30.30 -45.54
CA LYS A 455 37.08 30.73 -44.86
C LYS A 455 36.89 30.78 -43.34
N ASN A 456 37.74 29.98 -42.69
CA ASN A 456 38.48 30.23 -41.45
C ASN A 456 37.69 30.35 -40.13
N LEU A 457 38.15 29.79 -39.00
CA LEU A 457 39.28 28.89 -38.69
C LEU A 457 39.01 28.38 -37.26
N SER A 458 39.25 27.08 -37.06
CA SER A 458 39.88 26.44 -35.88
C SER A 458 39.52 26.85 -34.44
N GLU A 459 39.15 25.80 -33.70
CA GLU A 459 39.66 25.43 -32.36
C GLU A 459 39.11 26.16 -31.13
N SER A 460 38.23 25.48 -30.39
CA SER A 460 38.61 24.94 -29.08
C SER A 460 37.50 24.04 -28.52
N LYS A 461 37.95 22.95 -27.91
CA LYS A 461 37.16 21.96 -27.18
C LYS A 461 36.43 22.68 -26.03
N THR A 462 35.10 22.66 -26.03
CA THR A 462 34.33 23.06 -24.85
C THR A 462 34.31 21.93 -23.84
N GLU A 463 34.88 22.24 -22.68
CA GLU A 463 34.51 21.69 -21.39
C GLU A 463 32.99 21.79 -21.24
N ASP A 464 32.26 20.68 -21.37
CA ASP A 464 30.86 20.63 -20.94
C ASP A 464 30.82 20.28 -19.45
N GLU A 465 30.74 21.35 -18.67
CA GLU A 465 30.57 21.41 -17.24
C GLU A 465 29.35 20.60 -16.76
N ASN A 466 29.59 19.77 -15.75
CA ASN A 466 28.58 19.38 -14.75
C ASN A 466 28.11 20.65 -14.00
N LYS A 467 27.20 21.44 -14.60
CA LYS A 467 26.39 22.40 -13.86
C LYS A 467 25.25 21.66 -13.17
N SER A 468 25.41 21.38 -11.88
CA SER A 468 24.27 21.08 -11.01
C SER A 468 23.29 22.26 -11.11
N LYS A 469 22.12 22.06 -11.71
CA LYS A 469 21.04 23.05 -11.64
C LYS A 469 20.74 23.29 -10.15
N GLU A 470 21.10 24.46 -9.63
CA GLU A 470 20.71 24.88 -8.29
C GLU A 470 19.19 24.94 -8.26
N VAL A 471 18.57 24.02 -7.53
CA VAL A 471 17.13 24.04 -7.31
C VAL A 471 16.87 25.05 -6.20
N GLU A 472 16.07 26.07 -6.49
CA GLU A 472 15.64 27.11 -5.55
C GLU A 472 15.15 26.46 -4.24
N LYS A 473 15.62 26.95 -3.08
CA LYS A 473 15.19 26.43 -1.78
C LYS A 473 13.78 26.89 -1.47
N ARG A 474 12.92 25.95 -1.10
CA ARG A 474 11.48 26.18 -0.98
C ARG A 474 10.95 25.69 0.35
N PHE A 475 9.85 26.25 0.81
CA PHE A 475 9.22 25.84 2.06
C PHE A 475 7.70 25.72 1.98
N CYS A 476 7.17 24.94 2.91
CA CYS A 476 5.75 24.88 3.22
C CYS A 476 5.55 24.93 4.74
N VAL A 477 4.55 25.66 5.21
CA VAL A 477 4.13 25.66 6.61
C VAL A 477 2.73 25.06 6.67
N ILE A 478 2.53 24.07 7.54
CA ILE A 478 1.21 23.53 7.88
C ILE A 478 0.97 23.76 9.37
N VAL A 479 -0.13 24.45 9.68
CA VAL A 479 -0.50 24.85 11.04
C VAL A 479 -1.91 24.36 11.36
N ASN A 480 -2.07 23.60 12.45
CA ASN A 480 -3.33 23.07 12.95
C ASN A 480 -3.75 23.69 14.31
N SER A 481 -3.77 25.03 14.45
CA SER A 481 -4.28 25.68 15.68
C SER A 481 -4.81 27.09 15.41
N GLU A 482 -5.94 27.46 16.04
CA GLU A 482 -6.49 28.82 16.03
C GLU A 482 -5.51 29.86 16.60
N ASP A 483 -4.74 29.49 17.62
CA ASP A 483 -3.78 30.37 18.32
C ASP A 483 -2.57 30.77 17.46
N PHE A 484 -2.35 30.11 16.33
CA PHE A 484 -1.18 30.31 15.50
C PHE A 484 -1.54 31.12 14.26
N MET A 485 -1.76 32.41 14.49
CA MET A 485 -1.77 33.41 13.43
C MET A 485 -0.33 33.83 13.18
N ILE A 486 0.30 33.32 12.12
CA ILE A 486 1.45 34.03 11.53
C ILE A 486 0.92 35.43 11.23
N LYS A 487 1.56 36.47 11.79
CA LYS A 487 1.31 37.86 11.41
C LYS A 487 1.84 38.07 9.98
N THR A 488 1.11 37.57 8.99
CA THR A 488 1.49 37.62 7.56
C THR A 488 1.45 39.04 6.99
N GLU A 489 1.01 40.02 7.76
CA GLU A 489 1.06 41.45 7.44
C GLU A 489 2.48 41.98 7.17
N LYS A 490 3.54 41.28 7.64
CA LYS A 490 4.94 41.69 7.47
C LYS A 490 5.78 40.77 6.58
N LEU A 491 5.17 39.80 5.91
CA LEU A 491 5.84 38.91 4.96
C LEU A 491 5.63 39.43 3.54
N ASP A 492 6.67 39.41 2.71
CA ASP A 492 6.54 39.80 1.32
C ASP A 492 5.56 38.84 0.60
N LYS A 493 4.39 39.36 0.24
CA LYS A 493 3.30 38.57 -0.36
C LYS A 493 3.58 38.21 -1.82
N SER A 494 4.67 38.70 -2.40
CA SER A 494 5.04 38.49 -3.80
C SER A 494 5.36 37.03 -4.12
N ASN A 495 5.87 36.24 -3.18
CA ASN A 495 6.32 34.84 -3.40
C ASN A 495 5.70 33.79 -2.43
N ILE A 496 4.86 34.23 -1.49
CA ILE A 496 4.15 33.37 -0.54
C ILE A 496 2.66 33.33 -0.87
N LYS A 497 2.06 32.13 -0.83
CA LYS A 497 0.62 31.94 -0.93
C LYS A 497 0.08 31.37 0.37
N GLU A 498 -0.79 32.14 1.00
CA GLU A 498 -1.55 31.71 2.17
C GLU A 498 -2.86 31.05 1.71
N LEU A 499 -3.15 29.89 2.29
CA LEU A 499 -4.33 29.10 1.98
C LEU A 499 -5.06 28.70 3.27
N ASN A 500 -6.36 28.97 3.28
CA ASN A 500 -7.30 28.37 4.21
C ASN A 500 -7.99 27.23 3.45
N ILE A 501 -7.66 25.99 3.78
CA ILE A 501 -8.17 24.82 3.06
C ILE A 501 -9.33 24.24 3.85
N GLN A 502 -10.55 24.43 3.36
CA GLN A 502 -11.72 23.67 3.79
C GLN A 502 -12.00 22.56 2.78
N ILE A 503 -12.41 21.37 3.25
CA ILE A 503 -12.96 20.34 2.38
C ILE A 503 -14.45 20.64 2.25
N GLU A 504 -14.89 21.02 1.06
CA GLU A 504 -16.31 20.95 0.73
C GLU A 504 -16.67 19.48 0.51
N VAL A 505 -17.55 18.96 1.37
CA VAL A 505 -18.05 17.59 1.25
C VAL A 505 -19.36 17.64 0.45
N PRO A 506 -19.41 17.02 -0.75
CA PRO A 506 -20.63 16.89 -1.52
C PRO A 506 -21.83 16.39 -0.72
N GLU A 507 -23.02 16.92 -1.00
CA GLU A 507 -24.26 16.56 -0.29
C GLU A 507 -24.63 15.08 -0.41
N ASN A 508 -24.18 14.41 -1.46
CA ASN A 508 -24.38 12.99 -1.67
C ASN A 508 -23.45 12.10 -0.83
N ILE A 509 -22.58 12.66 0.02
CA ILE A 509 -21.81 11.90 1.01
C ILE A 509 -22.57 11.84 2.33
N VAL A 510 -22.79 10.63 2.82
CA VAL A 510 -23.38 10.37 4.13
C VAL A 510 -22.32 9.78 5.05
N PHE A 511 -21.92 10.54 6.07
CA PHE A 511 -20.97 10.06 7.04
C PHE A 511 -21.56 8.99 7.95
N LEU A 512 -20.73 8.00 8.29
CA LEU A 512 -21.19 6.86 9.07
C LEU A 512 -21.68 7.22 10.47
N GLN A 513 -21.09 8.23 11.11
CA GLN A 513 -21.55 8.67 12.42
C GLN A 513 -22.97 9.26 12.38
N ASP A 514 -23.36 9.83 11.24
CA ASP A 514 -24.65 10.49 11.03
C ASP A 514 -25.68 9.54 10.38
N SER A 515 -25.25 8.36 9.92
CA SER A 515 -26.11 7.33 9.32
C SER A 515 -26.77 6.39 10.34
N THR A 516 -27.97 5.92 10.01
CA THR A 516 -28.72 4.94 10.82
C THR A 516 -28.12 3.52 10.72
N LYS A 517 -28.39 2.68 11.72
CA LYS A 517 -27.98 1.25 11.70
C LYS A 517 -28.56 0.49 10.48
N LYS A 518 -29.73 0.90 9.98
CA LYS A 518 -30.38 0.31 8.80
C LYS A 518 -29.66 0.68 7.52
N GLU A 519 -29.26 1.94 7.36
CA GLU A 519 -28.47 2.42 6.21
C GLU A 519 -27.09 1.77 6.19
N ARG A 520 -26.39 1.71 7.34
CA ARG A 520 -25.07 1.07 7.44
C ARG A 520 -25.07 -0.41 7.09
N LYS A 521 -26.17 -1.13 7.32
CA LYS A 521 -26.27 -2.56 7.00
C LYS A 521 -26.22 -2.82 5.48
N ASN A 522 -26.61 -1.83 4.68
CA ASN A 522 -26.63 -1.91 3.23
C ASN A 522 -25.49 -1.12 2.56
N ALA A 523 -24.73 -0.34 3.34
CA ALA A 523 -23.61 0.45 2.86
C ALA A 523 -22.43 -0.48 2.50
N LYS A 524 -22.01 -0.44 1.22
CA LYS A 524 -20.93 -1.30 0.70
C LYS A 524 -19.52 -0.72 0.90
N ASN A 525 -19.38 0.54 1.35
CA ASN A 525 -18.14 1.34 1.19
C ASN A 525 -17.68 2.08 2.46
N ILE A 526 -17.83 1.43 3.61
CA ILE A 526 -17.76 2.07 4.93
C ILE A 526 -16.34 2.57 5.30
N PHE A 527 -15.29 2.19 4.59
CA PHE A 527 -13.92 2.69 4.84
C PHE A 527 -13.11 2.70 3.55
N LEU A 528 -13.14 3.83 2.83
CA LEU A 528 -12.51 3.98 1.52
C LEU A 528 -11.01 3.75 1.55
N GLU A 529 -10.29 4.22 2.57
CA GLU A 529 -8.83 4.09 2.72
C GLU A 529 -8.32 2.69 2.40
N TYR A 530 -9.01 1.66 2.87
CA TYR A 530 -8.59 0.27 2.72
C TYR A 530 -9.01 -0.36 1.40
N LEU A 531 -9.95 0.23 0.68
CA LEU A 531 -10.45 -0.36 -0.56
C LEU A 531 -9.34 -0.41 -1.62
N PRO A 532 -9.31 -1.46 -2.46
CA PRO A 532 -8.45 -1.49 -3.63
C PRO A 532 -8.68 -0.26 -4.52
N ILE A 533 -7.62 0.16 -5.21
CA ILE A 533 -7.67 1.29 -6.15
C ILE A 533 -8.82 1.15 -7.15
N GLU A 534 -9.01 -0.04 -7.74
CA GLU A 534 -10.10 -0.31 -8.68
C GLU A 534 -11.50 -0.07 -8.09
N LYS A 535 -11.69 -0.33 -6.79
CA LYS A 535 -12.97 -0.10 -6.10
C LYS A 535 -13.15 1.39 -5.80
N LYS A 536 -12.09 2.08 -5.38
CA LYS A 536 -12.11 3.53 -5.17
C LYS A 536 -12.48 4.28 -6.46
N ILE A 537 -11.92 3.91 -7.60
CA ILE A 537 -12.23 4.50 -8.91
C ILE A 537 -13.72 4.35 -9.25
N LYS A 538 -14.30 3.16 -9.03
CA LYS A 538 -15.73 2.93 -9.25
C LYS A 538 -16.60 3.80 -8.33
N LEU A 539 -16.18 4.01 -7.09
CA LEU A 539 -16.91 4.84 -6.14
C LEU A 539 -16.79 6.33 -6.44
N LYS A 540 -15.62 6.78 -6.88
CA LYS A 540 -15.43 8.13 -7.39
C LYS A 540 -16.38 8.43 -8.55
N LYS A 541 -16.48 7.50 -9.51
CA LYS A 541 -17.43 7.65 -10.62
C LYS A 541 -18.88 7.77 -10.14
N LEU A 542 -19.30 6.90 -9.21
CA LEU A 542 -20.65 7.00 -8.63
C LEU A 542 -20.88 8.31 -7.88
N LEU A 543 -19.88 8.81 -7.15
CA LEU A 543 -19.94 10.10 -6.47
C LEU A 543 -20.14 11.24 -7.48
N GLU A 544 -19.41 11.23 -8.59
CA GLU A 544 -19.52 12.21 -9.69
C GLU A 544 -20.89 12.11 -10.40
N ASP A 545 -21.46 10.91 -10.49
CA ASP A 545 -22.81 10.66 -11.03
C ASP A 545 -23.94 11.09 -10.07
N GLY A 546 -23.62 11.62 -8.88
CA GLY A 546 -24.59 12.10 -7.89
C GLY A 546 -25.16 11.04 -6.95
N GLU A 547 -24.63 9.81 -6.99
CA GLU A 547 -25.09 8.71 -6.13
C GLU A 547 -24.69 8.91 -4.67
N LYS A 548 -25.49 8.36 -3.75
CA LYS A 548 -25.19 8.45 -2.31
C LYS A 548 -24.01 7.55 -1.92
N ILE A 549 -22.95 8.16 -1.39
CA ILE A 549 -21.77 7.46 -0.89
C ILE A 549 -21.76 7.47 0.64
N PHE A 550 -21.79 6.29 1.24
CA PHE A 550 -21.62 6.11 2.68
C PHE A 550 -20.14 5.88 2.98
N SER A 551 -19.52 6.76 3.75
CA SER A 551 -18.09 6.68 4.09
C SER A 551 -17.79 7.23 5.47
N ASP A 552 -16.67 6.80 6.06
CA ASP A 552 -16.01 7.57 7.11
C ASP A 552 -15.23 8.76 6.50
N TYR A 553 -14.34 9.35 7.30
CA TYR A 553 -13.48 10.46 6.88
C TYR A 553 -12.42 10.10 5.83
N SER A 554 -12.30 8.84 5.41
CA SER A 554 -11.43 8.46 4.28
C SER A 554 -12.00 8.82 2.91
N VAL A 555 -13.17 9.47 2.84
CA VAL A 555 -13.76 10.02 1.61
C VAL A 555 -12.87 11.00 0.85
N ASN A 556 -11.94 11.61 1.55
CA ASN A 556 -10.94 12.52 0.98
C ASN A 556 -10.00 11.87 -0.05
N GLU A 557 -9.96 10.54 -0.12
CA GLU A 557 -9.19 9.84 -1.15
C GLU A 557 -9.90 9.78 -2.51
N ILE A 558 -11.22 9.93 -2.54
CA ILE A 558 -12.02 9.88 -3.78
C ILE A 558 -12.60 11.24 -4.18
N LEU A 559 -12.82 12.15 -3.23
CA LEU A 559 -12.83 13.60 -3.49
C LEU A 559 -11.50 14.00 -4.13
#